data_AF-A0A940QK22-F1
#
_entry.id   AF-A0A940QK22-F1
#
_cell.length_a   1.000
_cell.length_b   1.000
_cell.length_c   1.000
_cell.angle_alpha   90.00
_cell.angle_beta   90.00
_cell.angle_gamma   90.00
#
_symmetry.space_group_name_H-M   'P 1'
#
loop_
_entity.id
_entity.type
_entity.pdbx_description
1 polymer ?
#
loop_
_entity_poly.entity_id
_entity_poly.type
_entity_poly.pdbx_seq_one_letter_code
_entity_poly.pdbx_strand_id
1 'polypeptide(L)'
;MSVMKNMLIADLRNVNSVEAARNIEEVKNVVTLILPENGDPEVLDAIAAIPKINIANTIYLPIGAPTRSINGSARLSAPMLQQEGLLVISGSCVVTEVCNDCKAILSIAGSLKHPKSCAVKNVNVAGSCKALDYEHYISFDDDFELDAATLDLLDYKTLLDIDGDLYVSKNVSLEQLKEKMPYFIVDGDVRCTQELAAYMKLRAEIDGRLRIKVPHFLEDDE
;
A
#
# COMPACT_ATOMS: atom_id res chain seq x y z
N MET A 1 5.96 -15.76 32.39
CA MET A 1 4.99 -15.71 31.27
C MET A 1 5.15 -14.39 30.54
N SER A 2 5.01 -14.39 29.23
CA SER A 2 5.23 -13.25 28.35
C SER A 2 3.91 -12.82 27.71
N VAL A 3 3.76 -11.51 27.49
CA VAL A 3 2.65 -10.92 26.75
C VAL A 3 3.22 -10.32 25.47
N MET A 4 2.75 -10.79 24.31
CA MET A 4 3.13 -10.24 23.01
C MET A 4 2.15 -9.12 22.68
N LYS A 5 2.60 -7.86 22.73
CA LYS A 5 1.72 -6.71 22.54
C LYS A 5 2.30 -5.56 21.74
N ASN A 6 1.42 -4.81 21.07
CA ASN A 6 1.74 -3.61 20.29
C ASN A 6 2.79 -3.89 19.21
N MET A 7 2.57 -4.95 18.42
CA MET A 7 3.48 -5.39 17.37
C MET A 7 2.84 -5.28 16.00
N LEU A 8 3.63 -4.94 14.98
CA LEU A 8 3.16 -5.03 13.60
C LEU A 8 2.94 -6.50 13.20
N ILE A 9 3.88 -7.38 13.56
CA ILE A 9 3.78 -8.81 13.26
C ILE A 9 4.07 -9.60 14.52
N ALA A 10 3.18 -10.53 14.87
CA ALA A 10 3.46 -11.59 15.82
C ALA A 10 3.49 -12.92 15.06
N ASP A 11 4.65 -13.57 14.98
CA ASP A 11 4.81 -14.85 14.30
C ASP A 11 4.99 -15.97 15.32
N LEU A 12 3.99 -16.83 15.44
CA LEU A 12 3.98 -17.95 16.37
C LEU A 12 4.49 -19.26 15.74
N ARG A 13 4.93 -19.27 14.48
CA ARG A 13 5.44 -20.48 13.81
C ARG A 13 6.73 -21.02 14.43
N ASN A 14 7.45 -20.18 15.18
CA ASN A 14 8.66 -20.57 15.90
C ASN A 14 8.36 -21.14 17.30
N VAL A 15 7.10 -21.12 17.75
CA VAL A 15 6.69 -21.77 19.00
C VAL A 15 6.60 -23.27 18.72
N ASN A 16 7.62 -24.01 19.15
CA ASN A 16 7.83 -25.42 18.79
C ASN A 16 7.62 -26.40 19.96
N SER A 17 7.12 -25.94 21.10
CA SER A 17 6.79 -26.79 22.25
C SER A 17 5.58 -26.27 23.01
N VAL A 18 4.87 -27.18 23.68
CA VAL A 18 3.72 -26.85 24.54
C VAL A 18 4.13 -25.91 25.68
N GLU A 19 5.32 -26.11 26.25
CA GLU A 19 5.84 -25.24 27.31
C GLU A 19 6.07 -23.82 26.80
N ALA A 20 6.67 -23.65 25.61
CA ALA A 20 6.85 -22.34 24.99
C ALA A 20 5.50 -21.65 24.71
N ALA A 21 4.51 -22.40 24.22
CA ALA A 21 3.16 -21.87 23.99
C ALA A 21 2.48 -21.42 25.29
N ARG A 22 2.55 -22.24 26.35
CA ARG A 22 1.98 -21.92 27.68
C ARG A 22 2.68 -20.76 28.37
N ASN A 23 3.93 -20.49 28.02
CA ASN A 23 4.64 -19.34 28.53
C ASN A 23 4.14 -18.02 27.92
N ILE A 24 3.37 -18.05 26.82
CA ILE A 24 2.72 -16.89 26.23
C ILE A 24 1.33 -16.75 26.87
N GLU A 25 1.17 -15.71 27.68
CA GLU A 25 -0.07 -15.44 28.41
C GLU A 25 -1.17 -14.87 27.50
N GLU A 26 -0.79 -14.01 26.56
CA GLU A 26 -1.71 -13.32 25.66
C GLU A 26 -0.97 -12.76 24.43
N VAL A 27 -1.66 -12.71 23.29
CA VAL A 27 -1.29 -11.90 22.13
C VAL A 27 -2.31 -10.78 21.94
N LYS A 28 -1.86 -9.52 21.96
CA LYS A 28 -2.77 -8.37 21.95
C LYS A 28 -2.30 -7.18 21.11
N ASN A 29 -3.23 -6.47 20.46
CA ASN A 29 -2.92 -5.27 19.66
C ASN A 29 -1.84 -5.56 18.62
N VAL A 30 -2.12 -6.52 17.75
CA VAL A 30 -1.19 -6.95 16.68
C VAL A 30 -1.85 -6.69 15.34
N VAL A 31 -1.08 -6.12 14.40
CA VAL A 31 -1.59 -5.88 13.06
C VAL A 31 -1.74 -7.21 12.30
N THR A 32 -0.68 -8.00 12.21
CA THR A 32 -0.71 -9.34 11.59
C THR A 32 -0.22 -10.43 12.55
N LEU A 33 -1.09 -11.40 12.85
CA LEU A 33 -0.74 -12.63 13.55
C LEU A 33 -0.50 -13.75 12.55
N ILE A 34 0.69 -14.35 12.58
CA ILE A 34 1.04 -15.51 11.76
C ILE A 34 1.02 -16.76 12.64
N LEU A 35 0.21 -17.73 12.24
CA LEU A 35 0.05 -19.02 12.92
C LEU A 35 0.63 -20.14 12.05
N PRO A 36 1.16 -21.21 12.66
CA PRO A 36 1.57 -22.41 11.93
C PRO A 36 0.36 -23.12 11.32
N GLU A 37 0.46 -23.44 10.02
CA GLU A 37 -0.51 -24.30 9.32
C GLU A 37 -0.25 -25.79 9.59
N ASN A 38 1.00 -26.15 9.88
CA ASN A 38 1.44 -27.51 10.16
C ASN A 38 2.37 -27.54 11.38
N GLY A 39 2.47 -28.70 12.03
CA GLY A 39 3.29 -28.88 13.23
C GLY A 39 2.83 -30.06 14.07
N ASP A 40 3.42 -30.21 15.25
CA ASP A 40 2.95 -31.18 16.24
C ASP A 40 1.55 -30.78 16.75
N PRO A 41 0.56 -31.69 16.72
CA PRO A 41 -0.82 -31.35 17.11
C PRO A 41 -0.96 -30.77 18.52
N GLU A 42 -0.21 -31.27 19.51
CA GLU A 42 -0.29 -30.76 20.88
C GLU A 42 0.24 -29.33 20.99
N VAL A 43 1.28 -29.01 20.21
CA VAL A 43 1.82 -27.64 20.11
C VAL A 43 0.85 -26.71 19.41
N LEU A 44 0.22 -27.15 18.30
CA LEU A 44 -0.78 -26.37 17.58
C LEU A 44 -1.99 -26.05 18.47
N ASP A 45 -2.49 -27.04 19.22
CA ASP A 45 -3.58 -26.86 20.18
C ASP A 45 -3.19 -25.88 21.30
N ALA A 46 -1.96 -25.99 21.82
CA ALA A 46 -1.45 -25.07 22.82
C ALA A 46 -1.35 -23.63 22.29
N ILE A 47 -0.92 -23.42 21.04
CA ILE A 47 -0.87 -22.10 20.38
C ILE A 47 -2.29 -21.56 20.13
N ALA A 48 -3.21 -22.42 19.70
CA ALA A 48 -4.61 -22.06 19.46
C ALA A 48 -5.28 -21.55 20.74
N ALA A 49 -4.96 -22.16 21.90
CA ALA A 49 -5.49 -21.79 23.21
C ALA A 49 -4.97 -20.45 23.77
N ILE A 50 -3.88 -19.88 23.23
CA ILE A 50 -3.37 -18.57 23.68
C ILE A 50 -4.46 -17.50 23.45
N PRO A 51 -4.86 -16.72 24.46
CA PRO A 51 -5.79 -15.61 24.30
C PRO A 51 -5.31 -14.60 23.25
N LYS A 52 -6.23 -14.17 22.36
CA LYS A 52 -5.95 -13.25 21.24
C LYS A 52 -6.92 -12.06 21.30
N ILE A 53 -6.41 -10.84 21.43
CA ILE A 53 -7.24 -9.61 21.55
C ILE A 53 -6.77 -8.54 20.55
N ASN A 54 -7.70 -7.86 19.87
CA ASN A 54 -7.39 -6.77 18.92
C ASN A 54 -6.33 -7.17 17.89
N ILE A 55 -6.62 -8.21 17.12
CA ILE A 55 -5.78 -8.67 16.01
C ILE A 55 -6.42 -8.19 14.72
N ALA A 56 -5.73 -7.36 13.93
CA ALA A 56 -6.32 -6.83 12.69
C ALA A 56 -6.43 -7.91 11.61
N ASN A 57 -5.45 -8.80 11.52
CA ASN A 57 -5.43 -9.91 10.58
C ASN A 57 -4.71 -11.16 11.14
N THR A 58 -5.20 -12.35 10.81
CA THR A 58 -4.57 -13.65 11.13
C THR A 58 -4.33 -14.46 9.85
N ILE A 59 -3.13 -15.02 9.70
CA ILE A 59 -2.71 -15.82 8.54
C ILE A 59 -2.10 -17.13 9.03
N TYR A 60 -2.42 -18.22 8.32
CA TYR A 60 -1.79 -19.51 8.52
C TYR A 60 -0.73 -19.74 7.44
N LEU A 61 0.48 -20.12 7.84
CA LEU A 61 1.55 -20.47 6.91
C LEU A 61 2.29 -21.72 7.38
N PRO A 62 2.88 -22.49 6.45
CA PRO A 62 3.78 -23.56 6.81
C PRO A 62 4.96 -23.05 7.65
N ILE A 63 5.43 -23.88 8.58
CA ILE A 63 6.67 -23.63 9.33
C ILE A 63 7.82 -23.48 8.33
N GLY A 64 8.61 -22.42 8.48
CA GLY A 64 9.74 -22.11 7.60
C GLY A 64 9.38 -21.43 6.28
N ALA A 65 8.10 -21.22 5.96
CA ALA A 65 7.72 -20.46 4.76
C ALA A 65 8.27 -19.02 4.83
N PRO A 66 8.90 -18.51 3.75
CA PRO A 66 9.49 -17.17 3.76
C PRO A 66 8.46 -16.09 4.07
N THR A 67 8.86 -15.12 4.89
CA THR A 67 8.07 -13.93 5.23
C THR A 67 8.92 -12.69 5.07
N ARG A 68 8.34 -11.68 4.43
CA ARG A 68 8.92 -10.35 4.30
C ARG A 68 7.89 -9.32 4.75
N SER A 69 8.36 -8.19 5.26
CA SER A 69 7.50 -7.12 5.74
C SER A 69 7.92 -5.78 5.18
N ILE A 70 6.95 -4.98 4.80
CA ILE A 70 7.11 -3.59 4.38
C ILE A 70 6.23 -2.74 5.29
N ASN A 71 6.84 -1.71 5.87
CA ASN A 71 6.18 -0.81 6.83
C ASN A 71 6.30 0.63 6.32
N GLY A 72 5.22 1.41 6.47
CA GLY A 72 5.17 2.78 5.98
C GLY A 72 4.80 2.87 4.49
N SER A 73 5.34 3.86 3.79
CA SER A 73 5.13 4.07 2.35
C SER A 73 6.24 3.39 1.54
N ALA A 74 5.87 2.60 0.52
CA ALA A 74 6.86 1.93 -0.33
C ALA A 74 6.40 1.67 -1.77
N ARG A 75 7.39 1.52 -2.64
CA ARG A 75 7.22 1.20 -4.07
C ARG A 75 7.56 -0.28 -4.28
N LEU A 76 6.65 -1.05 -4.85
CA LEU A 76 6.82 -2.48 -5.11
C LEU A 76 7.17 -2.71 -6.58
N SER A 77 8.37 -3.21 -6.83
CA SER A 77 8.78 -3.65 -8.17
C SER A 77 8.31 -5.08 -8.46
N ALA A 78 8.26 -5.47 -9.73
CA ALA A 78 7.93 -6.84 -10.12
C ALA A 78 8.87 -7.87 -9.49
N PRO A 79 10.20 -7.67 -9.41
CA PRO A 79 11.10 -8.59 -8.71
C PRO A 79 10.74 -8.84 -7.23
N MET A 80 10.17 -7.84 -6.54
CA MET A 80 9.73 -8.01 -5.15
C MET A 80 8.48 -8.89 -5.03
N LEU A 81 7.61 -8.86 -6.05
CA LEU A 81 6.37 -9.64 -6.13
C LEU A 81 6.57 -11.04 -6.72
N GLN A 82 7.67 -11.25 -7.46
CA GLN A 82 8.07 -12.55 -8.01
C GLN A 82 8.77 -13.45 -6.99
N GLN A 83 9.07 -12.94 -5.80
CA GLN A 83 9.61 -13.75 -4.71
C GLN A 83 8.50 -14.51 -3.98
N GLU A 84 8.71 -15.81 -3.78
CA GLU A 84 7.79 -16.67 -3.03
C GLU A 84 7.69 -16.28 -1.55
N GLY A 85 6.59 -16.69 -0.93
CA GLY A 85 6.31 -16.46 0.48
C GLY A 85 5.32 -15.31 0.73
N LEU A 86 5.09 -15.02 2.00
CA LEU A 86 4.18 -13.98 2.43
C LEU A 86 4.89 -12.63 2.45
N LEU A 87 4.31 -11.63 1.78
CA LEU A 87 4.67 -10.24 1.91
C LEU A 87 3.60 -9.51 2.72
N VAL A 88 3.97 -9.11 3.93
CA VAL A 88 3.11 -8.31 4.82
C VAL A 88 3.36 -6.83 4.54
N ILE A 89 2.31 -6.12 4.16
CA ILE A 89 2.34 -4.69 3.88
C ILE A 89 1.59 -3.98 5.00
N SER A 90 2.30 -3.23 5.85
CA SER A 90 1.73 -2.42 6.93
C SER A 90 1.93 -0.93 6.61
N GLY A 91 1.02 -0.34 5.86
CA GLY A 91 1.14 1.05 5.36
C GLY A 91 0.62 1.22 3.93
N SER A 92 1.23 2.12 3.16
CA SER A 92 0.82 2.43 1.78
C SER A 92 1.83 1.86 0.79
N CYS A 93 1.35 1.16 -0.24
CA CYS A 93 2.21 0.64 -1.28
C CYS A 93 1.63 0.88 -2.68
N VAL A 94 2.51 1.17 -3.63
CA VAL A 94 2.20 1.26 -5.06
C VAL A 94 3.07 0.27 -5.81
N VAL A 95 2.46 -0.56 -6.65
CA VAL A 95 3.21 -1.45 -7.56
C VAL A 95 3.65 -0.63 -8.78
N THR A 96 4.95 -0.50 -9.02
CA THR A 96 5.47 0.45 -10.02
C THR A 96 5.38 -0.06 -11.45
N GLU A 97 5.23 -1.37 -11.64
CA GLU A 97 5.26 -2.02 -12.94
C GLU A 97 4.37 -3.28 -12.97
N VAL A 98 3.94 -3.69 -14.17
CA VAL A 98 3.07 -4.86 -14.32
C VAL A 98 3.81 -6.15 -13.94
N CYS A 99 3.30 -6.88 -12.97
CA CYS A 99 3.80 -8.19 -12.55
C CYS A 99 2.81 -9.29 -12.98
N ASN A 100 3.13 -9.97 -14.08
CA ASN A 100 2.31 -11.07 -14.63
C ASN A 100 2.53 -12.41 -13.92
N ASP A 101 3.65 -12.57 -13.21
CA ASP A 101 4.02 -13.79 -12.49
C ASP A 101 4.21 -13.50 -10.99
N CYS A 102 3.17 -12.99 -10.34
CA CYS A 102 3.20 -12.70 -8.91
C CYS A 102 3.21 -14.02 -8.12
N LYS A 103 4.33 -14.30 -7.45
CA LYS A 103 4.51 -15.47 -6.58
C LYS A 103 4.34 -15.15 -5.11
N ALA A 104 4.48 -13.87 -4.75
CA ALA A 104 4.22 -13.39 -3.42
C ALA A 104 2.73 -13.54 -3.08
N ILE A 105 2.48 -14.02 -1.87
CA ILE A 105 1.17 -13.95 -1.24
C ILE A 105 1.11 -12.64 -0.48
N LEU A 106 0.11 -11.79 -0.75
CA LEU A 106 0.02 -10.49 -0.11
C LEU A 106 -0.92 -10.49 1.09
N SER A 107 -0.45 -9.93 2.19
CA SER A 107 -1.25 -9.53 3.34
C SER A 107 -1.15 -8.03 3.52
N ILE A 108 -2.28 -7.35 3.44
CA ILE A 108 -2.31 -5.89 3.42
C ILE A 108 -3.00 -5.40 4.69
N ALA A 109 -2.27 -4.65 5.50
CA ALA A 109 -2.76 -3.87 6.62
C ALA A 109 -2.49 -2.39 6.34
N GLY A 110 -3.35 -1.77 5.52
CA GLY A 110 -3.12 -0.45 4.95
C GLY A 110 -3.67 -0.35 3.53
N SER A 111 -2.93 0.26 2.60
CA SER A 111 -3.36 0.40 1.21
C SER A 111 -2.37 -0.18 0.21
N LEU A 112 -2.88 -0.89 -0.79
CA LEU A 112 -2.11 -1.31 -1.96
C LEU A 112 -2.78 -0.78 -3.23
N LYS A 113 -2.01 -0.13 -4.09
CA LYS A 113 -2.42 0.24 -5.45
C LYS A 113 -1.57 -0.54 -6.44
N HIS A 114 -2.21 -1.16 -7.43
CA HIS A 114 -1.50 -1.95 -8.42
C HIS A 114 -2.14 -1.83 -9.80
N PRO A 115 -1.41 -2.09 -10.89
CA PRO A 115 -1.99 -2.16 -12.22
C PRO A 115 -3.06 -3.25 -12.27
N LYS A 116 -4.18 -3.00 -12.96
CA LYS A 116 -5.24 -3.99 -13.22
C LYS A 116 -4.74 -5.26 -13.91
N SER A 117 -3.68 -5.14 -14.67
CA SER A 117 -3.03 -6.24 -15.38
C SER A 117 -2.16 -7.13 -14.49
N CYS A 118 -1.84 -6.72 -13.25
CA CYS A 118 -1.05 -7.56 -12.35
C CYS A 118 -1.85 -8.75 -11.83
N ALA A 119 -1.20 -9.92 -11.81
CA ALA A 119 -1.75 -11.17 -11.26
C ALA A 119 -1.62 -11.25 -9.73
N VAL A 120 -1.94 -10.16 -9.00
CA VAL A 120 -1.79 -10.09 -7.54
C VAL A 120 -2.71 -11.10 -6.85
N LYS A 121 -2.15 -11.92 -5.96
CA LYS A 121 -2.89 -12.86 -5.11
C LYS A 121 -2.92 -12.33 -3.67
N ASN A 122 -4.07 -11.79 -3.28
CA ASN A 122 -4.29 -11.30 -1.92
C ASN A 122 -4.88 -12.41 -1.05
N VAL A 123 -4.32 -12.61 0.13
CA VAL A 123 -4.85 -13.56 1.12
C VAL A 123 -5.61 -12.86 2.23
N ASN A 124 -5.26 -11.60 2.57
CA ASN A 124 -6.08 -10.78 3.45
C ASN A 124 -5.83 -9.28 3.23
N VAL A 125 -6.88 -8.46 3.38
CA VAL A 125 -6.85 -6.99 3.24
C VAL A 125 -7.58 -6.35 4.43
N ALA A 126 -6.82 -5.91 5.42
CA ALA A 126 -7.24 -4.99 6.48
C ALA A 126 -6.94 -3.54 6.04
N GLY A 127 -7.79 -2.99 5.18
CA GLY A 127 -7.64 -1.65 4.61
C GLY A 127 -8.18 -1.60 3.18
N SER A 128 -7.35 -1.16 2.21
CA SER A 128 -7.75 -1.09 0.81
C SER A 128 -6.75 -1.77 -0.14
N CYS A 129 -7.27 -2.39 -1.19
CA CYS A 129 -6.47 -2.87 -2.31
C CYS A 129 -7.19 -2.44 -3.59
N LYS A 130 -6.56 -1.58 -4.40
CA LYS A 130 -7.17 -0.98 -5.59
C LYS A 130 -6.37 -1.34 -6.83
N ALA A 131 -7.07 -1.94 -7.77
CA ALA A 131 -6.58 -2.18 -9.13
C ALA A 131 -6.84 -0.93 -9.98
N LEU A 132 -5.78 -0.21 -10.34
CA LEU A 132 -5.84 1.02 -11.12
C LEU A 132 -5.46 0.76 -12.59
N ASP A 133 -5.98 1.59 -13.48
CA ASP A 133 -5.69 1.53 -14.92
C ASP A 133 -4.57 2.52 -15.24
N TYR A 134 -3.33 2.05 -15.11
CA TYR A 134 -2.10 2.74 -15.48
C TYR A 134 -1.11 1.78 -16.14
N GLU A 135 -0.26 2.32 -17.00
CA GLU A 135 0.76 1.58 -17.76
C GLU A 135 2.18 2.08 -17.44
N HIS A 136 2.29 3.34 -17.03
CA HIS A 136 3.55 4.00 -16.67
C HIS A 136 3.46 4.52 -15.24
N TYR A 137 4.62 4.66 -14.58
CA TYR A 137 4.73 5.15 -13.21
C TYR A 137 5.85 6.17 -13.12
N ILE A 138 5.57 7.32 -12.51
CA ILE A 138 6.55 8.36 -12.20
C ILE A 138 6.28 8.85 -10.78
N SER A 139 7.34 9.04 -10.01
CA SER A 139 7.25 9.56 -8.65
C SER A 139 7.99 10.88 -8.49
N PHE A 140 7.45 11.75 -7.64
CA PHE A 140 8.06 12.99 -7.19
C PHE A 140 8.11 12.98 -5.66
N ASP A 141 9.28 13.25 -5.10
CA ASP A 141 9.52 13.19 -3.65
C ASP A 141 9.34 14.58 -2.98
N ASP A 142 8.66 15.51 -3.64
CA ASP A 142 8.38 16.88 -3.19
C ASP A 142 7.18 17.45 -3.96
N ASP A 143 6.79 18.69 -3.65
CA ASP A 143 5.80 19.49 -4.38
C ASP A 143 6.05 19.48 -5.90
N PHE A 144 4.98 19.34 -6.69
CA PHE A 144 5.07 19.19 -8.14
C PHE A 144 4.11 20.14 -8.89
N GLU A 145 4.64 20.90 -9.85
CA GLU A 145 3.84 21.67 -10.81
C GLU A 145 3.60 20.87 -12.08
N LEU A 146 2.34 20.65 -12.43
CA LEU A 146 1.93 20.10 -13.71
C LEU A 146 1.48 21.24 -14.63
N ASP A 147 2.32 21.55 -15.63
CA ASP A 147 1.97 22.44 -16.73
C ASP A 147 1.63 21.68 -18.01
N ALA A 148 1.11 22.39 -19.01
CA ALA A 148 0.71 21.81 -20.29
C ALA A 148 1.86 21.10 -21.02
N ALA A 149 3.08 21.66 -20.97
CA ALA A 149 4.25 21.09 -21.65
C ALA A 149 4.68 19.77 -21.01
N THR A 150 4.68 19.72 -19.68
CA THR A 150 4.98 18.50 -18.91
C THR A 150 3.93 17.44 -19.17
N LEU A 151 2.64 17.80 -19.16
CA LEU A 151 1.54 16.88 -19.46
C LEU A 151 1.65 16.29 -20.88
N ASP A 152 2.04 17.09 -21.87
CA ASP A 152 2.22 16.63 -23.25
C ASP A 152 3.37 15.61 -23.40
N LEU A 153 4.37 15.67 -22.52
CA LEU A 153 5.49 14.72 -22.47
C LEU A 153 5.15 13.42 -21.73
N LEU A 154 4.05 13.38 -20.95
CA LEU A 154 3.65 12.16 -20.27
C LEU A 154 3.17 11.10 -21.26
N ASP A 155 3.51 9.85 -20.98
CA ASP A 155 2.91 8.71 -21.65
C ASP A 155 1.42 8.58 -21.26
N TYR A 156 0.64 8.01 -22.17
CA TYR A 156 -0.76 7.69 -21.92
C TYR A 156 -0.89 6.77 -20.69
N LYS A 157 -1.84 7.08 -19.80
CA LYS A 157 -2.08 6.33 -18.55
C LYS A 157 -0.86 6.25 -17.61
N THR A 158 -0.20 7.38 -17.41
CA THR A 158 0.82 7.52 -16.36
C THR A 158 0.19 7.68 -14.97
N LEU A 159 0.63 6.88 -14.00
CA LEU A 159 0.41 7.11 -12.57
C LEU A 159 1.49 8.05 -12.05
N LEU A 160 1.08 9.19 -11.50
CA LEU A 160 1.93 10.19 -10.87
C LEU A 160 1.76 10.06 -9.35
N ASP A 161 2.86 9.75 -8.66
CA ASP A 161 2.91 9.54 -7.21
C ASP A 161 3.73 10.67 -6.56
N ILE A 162 3.08 11.55 -5.81
CA ILE A 162 3.61 12.84 -5.37
C ILE A 162 3.62 12.90 -3.84
N ASP A 163 4.83 12.89 -3.26
CA ASP A 163 5.09 13.04 -1.81
C ASP A 163 5.12 14.54 -1.44
N GLY A 164 4.01 15.23 -1.72
CA GLY A 164 3.89 16.69 -1.58
C GLY A 164 2.58 17.22 -2.15
N ASP A 165 2.50 18.54 -2.34
CA ASP A 165 1.37 19.21 -2.97
C ASP A 165 1.47 19.14 -4.51
N LEU A 166 0.32 18.96 -5.17
CA LEU A 166 0.20 19.03 -6.63
C LEU A 166 -0.41 20.37 -7.05
N TYR A 167 0.29 21.09 -7.91
CA TYR A 167 -0.14 22.38 -8.48
C TYR A 167 -0.41 22.20 -9.96
N VAL A 168 -1.68 22.25 -10.36
CA VAL A 168 -2.05 22.12 -11.78
C VAL A 168 -2.18 23.51 -12.39
N SER A 169 -1.26 23.82 -13.31
CA SER A 169 -1.15 25.14 -13.92
C SER A 169 -2.39 25.49 -14.75
N LYS A 170 -2.67 26.79 -14.86
CA LYS A 170 -3.85 27.31 -15.58
C LYS A 170 -3.88 27.00 -17.08
N ASN A 171 -2.73 26.66 -17.66
CA ASN A 171 -2.59 26.34 -19.07
C ASN A 171 -2.90 24.87 -19.38
N VAL A 172 -3.09 24.00 -18.38
CA VAL A 172 -3.54 22.62 -18.55
C VAL A 172 -5.03 22.60 -18.86
N SER A 173 -5.41 22.01 -19.99
CA SER A 173 -6.82 21.83 -20.36
C SER A 173 -7.38 20.49 -19.87
N LEU A 174 -8.71 20.43 -19.74
CA LEU A 174 -9.40 19.18 -19.41
C LEU A 174 -9.25 18.14 -20.54
N GLU A 175 -9.17 18.60 -21.78
CA GLU A 175 -8.94 17.79 -22.97
C GLU A 175 -7.59 17.08 -22.90
N GLN A 176 -6.51 17.78 -22.54
CA GLN A 176 -5.19 17.16 -22.37
C GLN A 176 -5.20 16.09 -21.28
N LEU A 177 -5.87 16.35 -20.14
CA LEU A 177 -6.01 15.36 -19.08
C LEU A 177 -6.85 14.14 -19.51
N LYS A 178 -7.87 14.35 -20.34
CA LYS A 178 -8.67 13.25 -20.91
C LYS A 178 -7.92 12.46 -21.98
N GLU A 179 -7.06 13.11 -22.74
CA GLU A 179 -6.21 12.48 -23.75
C GLU A 179 -5.12 11.63 -23.09
N LYS A 180 -4.35 12.22 -22.18
CA LYS A 180 -3.25 11.54 -21.48
C LYS A 180 -3.72 10.56 -20.41
N MET A 181 -4.92 10.78 -19.87
CA MET A 181 -5.49 9.96 -18.79
C MET A 181 -4.52 9.71 -17.61
N PRO A 182 -3.83 10.71 -17.02
CA PRO A 182 -3.05 10.46 -15.82
C PRO A 182 -3.94 10.00 -14.65
N TYR A 183 -3.34 9.31 -13.69
CA TYR A 183 -3.91 9.08 -12.37
C TYR A 183 -2.95 9.66 -11.33
N PHE A 184 -3.46 10.26 -10.27
CA PHE A 184 -2.65 10.95 -9.28
C PHE A 184 -2.79 10.27 -7.91
N ILE A 185 -1.68 10.10 -7.22
CA ILE A 185 -1.64 9.85 -5.79
C ILE A 185 -0.86 11.03 -5.20
N VAL A 186 -1.49 11.75 -4.28
CA VAL A 186 -0.96 13.01 -3.73
C VAL A 186 -1.09 12.97 -2.22
N ASP A 187 0.04 12.99 -1.53
CA ASP A 187 0.07 12.99 -0.06
C ASP A 187 -0.27 14.39 0.50
N GLY A 188 -0.05 15.45 -0.26
CA GLY A 188 -0.43 16.82 0.09
C GLY A 188 -1.80 17.26 -0.45
N ASP A 189 -1.91 18.58 -0.63
CA ASP A 189 -3.04 19.25 -1.25
C ASP A 189 -2.93 19.24 -2.79
N VAL A 190 -4.08 19.13 -3.46
CA VAL A 190 -4.18 19.38 -4.91
C VAL A 190 -4.78 20.74 -5.12
N ARG A 191 -4.09 21.59 -5.89
CA ARG A 191 -4.63 22.89 -6.30
C ARG A 191 -4.83 22.93 -7.82
N CYS A 192 -6.05 23.21 -8.26
CA CYS A 192 -6.39 23.25 -9.69
C CYS A 192 -7.50 24.28 -9.99
N THR A 193 -7.76 24.52 -11.27
CA THR A 193 -8.89 25.33 -11.70
C THR A 193 -10.23 24.62 -11.46
N GLN A 194 -11.33 25.37 -11.46
CA GLN A 194 -12.69 24.84 -11.30
C GLN A 194 -13.07 23.84 -12.41
N GLU A 195 -12.56 24.05 -13.61
CA GLU A 195 -12.77 23.19 -14.77
C GLU A 195 -12.18 21.79 -14.56
N LEU A 196 -11.00 21.71 -13.94
CA LEU A 196 -10.28 20.44 -13.72
C LEU A 196 -10.75 19.70 -12.46
N ALA A 197 -11.49 20.35 -11.58
CA ALA A 197 -11.87 19.80 -10.27
C ALA A 197 -12.64 18.48 -10.37
N ALA A 198 -13.50 18.32 -11.38
CA ALA A 198 -14.24 17.07 -11.59
C ALA A 198 -13.32 15.92 -12.01
N TYR A 199 -12.29 16.21 -12.82
CA TYR A 199 -11.29 15.23 -13.20
C TYR A 199 -10.50 14.77 -11.97
N MET A 200 -9.99 15.71 -11.18
CA MET A 200 -9.21 15.41 -9.97
C MET A 200 -10.00 14.54 -8.99
N LYS A 201 -11.29 14.84 -8.76
CA LYS A 201 -12.15 14.01 -7.90
C LYS A 201 -12.31 12.56 -8.34
N LEU A 202 -12.16 12.28 -9.64
CA LEU A 202 -12.35 10.95 -10.22
C LEU A 202 -11.03 10.20 -10.43
N ARG A 203 -9.92 10.93 -10.61
CA ARG A 203 -8.63 10.40 -11.06
C ARG A 203 -7.47 10.72 -10.10
N ALA A 204 -7.76 11.24 -8.91
CA ALA A 204 -6.76 11.46 -7.87
C ALA A 204 -7.18 10.78 -6.56
N GLU A 205 -6.19 10.24 -5.84
CA GLU A 205 -6.25 10.03 -4.40
C GLU A 205 -5.47 11.16 -3.74
N ILE A 206 -6.11 11.84 -2.78
CA ILE A 206 -5.59 13.05 -2.15
C ILE A 206 -5.71 12.84 -0.64
N ASP A 207 -4.60 12.82 0.08
CA ASP A 207 -4.62 12.73 1.55
C ASP A 207 -4.92 14.10 2.19
N GLY A 208 -4.44 15.19 1.58
CA GLY A 208 -4.81 16.55 1.90
C GLY A 208 -6.18 16.97 1.36
N ARG A 209 -6.23 18.16 0.74
CA ARG A 209 -7.46 18.79 0.25
C ARG A 209 -7.35 19.14 -1.22
N LEU A 210 -8.45 18.91 -1.94
CA LEU A 210 -8.65 19.53 -3.25
C LEU A 210 -9.06 21.00 -3.07
N ARG A 211 -8.21 21.92 -3.50
CA ARG A 211 -8.42 23.36 -3.48
C ARG A 211 -8.68 23.88 -4.88
N ILE A 212 -9.86 24.45 -5.07
CA ILE A 212 -10.24 25.09 -6.33
C ILE A 212 -9.79 26.55 -6.28
N LYS A 213 -8.49 26.76 -6.49
CA LYS A 213 -7.83 28.06 -6.56
C LYS A 213 -6.63 27.90 -7.50
N VAL A 214 -6.41 28.85 -8.40
CA VAL A 214 -5.19 28.88 -9.22
C VAL A 214 -4.03 29.24 -8.29
N PRO A 215 -2.99 28.41 -8.15
CA PRO A 215 -1.82 28.77 -7.35
C PRO A 215 -0.75 29.42 -8.22
N HIS A 216 0.08 30.23 -7.57
CA HIS A 216 1.45 30.47 -7.99
C HIS A 216 2.33 29.42 -7.31
N PHE A 217 3.16 28.71 -8.10
CA PHE A 217 4.24 27.90 -7.57
C PHE A 217 5.30 28.90 -7.09
N LEU A 218 5.57 28.94 -5.78
CA LEU A 218 6.45 29.92 -5.12
C LEU A 218 5.87 31.36 -5.04
N GLU A 219 4.90 31.59 -4.17
CA GLU A 219 4.89 32.86 -3.42
C GLU A 219 5.09 32.47 -1.95
N ASP A 220 6.29 32.73 -1.44
CA ASP A 220 6.60 32.65 -0.02
C ASP A 220 5.55 33.45 0.77
N ASP A 221 5.03 32.86 1.84
CA ASP A 221 4.29 33.61 2.87
C ASP A 221 5.25 34.67 3.48
N GLU A 222 5.24 35.90 2.95
CA GLU A 222 5.68 37.10 3.68
C GLU A 222 4.65 37.53 4.74
#